data_AF-A0A7K9JWI8-F1
#
_entry.id   AF-A0A7K9JWI8-F1
#
_cell.length_a   1.000
_cell.length_b   1.000
_cell.length_c   1.000
_cell.angle_alpha   90.00
_cell.angle_beta   90.00
_cell.angle_gamma   90.00
#
_symmetry.space_group_name_H-M   'P 1'
#
loop_
_entity.id
_entity.type
_entity.pdbx_description
1 polymer ?
#
loop_
_entity_poly.entity_id
_entity_poly.type
_entity_poly.pdbx_seq_one_letter_code
_entity_poly.pdbx_strand_id
1 'polypeptide(L)'
;SRSRRLGLMLNSCCCHNNLALIDVKGFDPKDISVTVKDGKVTVSAERKVECNTGLTRTCNYKKFVKQFSLPPGVDDKEVTYSV
;
A
#
# COMPACT_ATOMS: atom_id res chain seq x y z
N SER A 1 -7.46 20.47 -8.18
CA SER A 1 -6.45 19.93 -9.12
C SER A 1 -6.56 18.42 -9.17
N ARG A 2 -6.68 17.83 -10.37
CA ARG A 2 -6.96 16.39 -10.55
C ARG A 2 -5.62 15.64 -10.60
N SER A 3 -5.09 15.28 -9.43
CA SER A 3 -3.80 14.57 -9.31
C SER A 3 -3.90 13.19 -9.95
N ARG A 4 -3.33 13.05 -11.15
CA ARG A 4 -3.20 11.77 -11.85
C ARG A 4 -2.16 10.95 -11.08
N ARG A 5 -2.63 10.03 -10.24
CA ARG A 5 -1.77 9.04 -9.59
C ARG A 5 -1.21 8.12 -10.67
N LEU A 6 -0.01 8.41 -11.14
CA LEU A 6 0.76 7.53 -12.02
C LEU A 6 1.01 6.23 -11.25
N GLY A 7 0.28 5.18 -11.60
CA GLY A 7 0.67 3.82 -11.27
C GLY A 7 1.88 3.49 -12.12
N LEU A 8 3.08 3.76 -11.60
CA LEU A 8 4.33 3.34 -12.21
C LEU A 8 4.39 1.80 -12.09
N MET A 9 3.89 1.10 -13.10
CA MET A 9 4.31 -0.28 -13.33
C MET A 9 5.70 -0.22 -13.92
N LEU A 10 6.72 -0.52 -13.10
CA LEU A 10 8.11 -0.58 -13.54
C LEU A 10 8.24 -1.73 -14.53
N ASN A 11 8.51 -1.38 -15.79
CA ASN A 11 8.85 -2.34 -16.83
C ASN A 11 10.32 -2.74 -16.64
N SER A 12 10.53 -4.06 -16.66
CA SER A 12 11.77 -4.79 -16.36
C SER A 12 13.06 -4.12 -16.84
N CYS A 13 13.98 -3.87 -15.90
CA CYS A 13 15.41 -3.73 -16.13
C CYS A 13 16.16 -4.65 -15.14
N CYS A 14 17.18 -5.33 -15.65
CA CYS A 14 17.60 -6.69 -15.29
C CYS A 14 18.30 -6.90 -13.92
N CYS A 15 18.01 -6.10 -12.90
CA CYS A 15 18.68 -6.24 -11.60
C CYS A 15 17.87 -5.79 -10.37
N HIS A 16 16.57 -5.55 -10.50
CA HIS A 16 15.69 -5.34 -9.33
C HIS A 16 14.38 -6.12 -9.50
N ASN A 17 14.22 -7.21 -8.75
CA ASN A 17 13.00 -8.02 -8.67
C ASN A 17 11.88 -7.31 -7.87
N ASN A 18 11.66 -6.02 -8.13
CA ASN A 18 10.67 -5.21 -7.41
C ASN A 18 9.35 -5.18 -8.18
N LEU A 19 8.30 -5.77 -7.62
CA LEU A 19 6.97 -5.78 -8.23
C LEU A 19 6.29 -4.40 -8.20
N ALA A 20 6.42 -3.67 -7.08
CA ALA A 20 5.77 -2.39 -6.89
C ALA A 20 6.48 -1.53 -5.84
N LEU A 21 6.44 -0.21 -6.05
CA LEU A 21 6.77 0.80 -5.04
C LEU A 21 5.50 1.60 -4.74
N ILE A 22 5.15 1.74 -3.47
CA ILE A 22 3.89 2.33 -3.04
C ILE A 22 4.16 3.47 -2.06
N ASP A 23 3.66 4.67 -2.40
CA ASP A 23 3.64 5.79 -1.48
C ASP A 23 2.51 5.62 -0.44
N VAL A 24 2.88 5.44 0.82
CA VAL A 24 1.98 5.28 1.97
C VAL A 24 2.03 6.48 2.92
N LYS A 25 2.49 7.66 2.45
CA LYS A 25 2.51 8.89 3.26
C LYS A 25 1.18 9.17 3.98
N GLY A 26 1.29 9.45 5.28
CA GLY A 26 0.15 9.79 6.14
C GLY A 26 -0.47 8.60 6.89
N PHE A 27 0.11 7.41 6.76
CA PHE A 27 -0.16 6.23 7.58
C PHE A 27 1.05 5.90 8.43
N ASP A 28 0.84 5.38 9.65
CA ASP A 28 1.96 4.86 10.43
C ASP A 28 2.34 3.47 9.87
N PRO A 29 3.62 3.07 9.88
CA PRO A 29 4.05 1.77 9.35
C PRO A 29 3.28 0.58 9.94
N LYS A 30 2.88 0.66 11.21
CA LYS A 30 2.07 -0.34 11.92
C LYS A 30 0.63 -0.48 11.38
N ASP A 31 0.11 0.56 10.71
CA ASP A 31 -1.22 0.56 10.13
C ASP A 31 -1.21 -0.02 8.71
N ILE A 32 -0.04 -0.34 8.16
CA ILE A 32 0.14 -0.95 6.84
C ILE A 32 0.06 -2.47 6.96
N SER A 33 -0.78 -3.08 6.13
CA SER A 33 -0.90 -4.53 5.99
C SER A 33 -0.63 -4.95 4.56
N VAL A 34 0.26 -5.94 4.41
CA VAL A 34 0.56 -6.58 3.13
C VAL A 34 0.07 -8.03 3.22
N THR A 35 -0.81 -8.42 2.30
CA THR A 35 -1.31 -9.79 2.18
C THR A 35 -0.98 -10.32 0.81
N VAL A 36 -0.40 -11.52 0.76
CA VAL A 36 -0.13 -12.25 -0.48
C VAL A 36 -1.02 -13.48 -0.48
N LYS A 37 -1.89 -13.57 -1.49
CA LYS A 37 -2.83 -14.68 -1.61
C LYS A 37 -3.30 -14.82 -3.05
N ASP A 38 -3.38 -16.05 -3.53
CA ASP A 38 -3.96 -16.40 -4.83
C ASP A 38 -3.23 -15.70 -6.00
N GLY A 39 -1.89 -15.61 -5.91
CA GLY A 39 -1.07 -14.94 -6.91
C GLY A 39 -1.26 -13.41 -6.92
N LYS A 40 -1.71 -12.82 -5.81
CA LYS A 40 -1.96 -11.38 -5.69
C LYS A 40 -1.37 -10.80 -4.42
N VAL A 41 -0.77 -9.63 -4.54
CA VAL A 41 -0.31 -8.80 -3.41
C VAL A 41 -1.33 -7.70 -3.17
N THR A 42 -1.87 -7.62 -1.96
CA THR A 42 -2.75 -6.56 -1.51
C THR A 42 -2.07 -5.75 -0.42
N VAL A 43 -1.89 -4.46 -0.64
CA VAL A 43 -1.37 -3.50 0.35
C VAL A 43 -2.52 -2.62 0.80
N SER A 44 -2.81 -2.64 2.10
CA SER A 44 -3.88 -1.86 2.71
C SER A 44 -3.40 -1.08 3.91
N ALA A 45 -4.04 0.05 4.17
CA ALA A 45 -3.81 0.84 5.36
C ALA A 45 -5.10 1.51 5.80
N GLU A 46 -5.35 1.56 7.11
CA GLU A 46 -6.52 2.23 7.67
C GLU A 46 -6.10 2.99 8.93
N ARG A 47 -6.46 4.28 8.99
CA ARG A 47 -6.17 5.14 10.13
C ARG A 47 -7.40 5.96 10.47
N LYS A 48 -7.81 5.89 11.74
CA LYS A 48 -8.82 6.76 12.34
C LYS A 48 -8.14 7.60 13.42
N VAL A 49 -8.03 8.90 13.20
CA VAL A 49 -7.56 9.86 14.21
C VAL A 49 -8.77 10.59 14.75
N GLU A 50 -9.01 10.43 16.03
CA GLU A 50 -10.02 11.19 16.74
C GLU A 50 -9.32 12.30 17.52
N CYS A 51 -9.49 13.54 17.08
CA CYS A 51 -8.98 14.71 17.76
C CYS A 51 -10.11 15.30 18.61
N ASN A 52 -9.94 15.30 19.93
CA ASN A 52 -10.82 16.01 20.84
C ASN A 52 -10.07 17.24 21.36
N THR A 53 -10.21 18.36 20.67
CA THR A 53 -9.79 19.67 21.18
C THR A 53 -11.06 20.33 21.73
N GLY A 54 -11.05 20.82 22.98
CA GLY A 54 -12.22 21.02 23.86
C GLY A 54 -13.44 21.83 23.36
N LEU A 55 -13.49 22.25 22.10
CA LEU A 55 -14.64 22.87 21.43
C LEU A 55 -15.12 22.12 20.17
N THR A 56 -14.36 21.14 19.64
CA THR A 56 -14.71 20.42 18.39
C THR A 56 -14.11 19.02 18.37
N ARG A 57 -14.97 18.00 18.20
CA ARG A 57 -14.57 16.61 17.95
C ARG A 57 -14.36 16.42 16.45
N THR A 58 -13.11 16.30 16.01
CA THR A 58 -12.78 16.04 14.61
C THR A 58 -12.34 14.59 14.43
N CYS A 59 -13.09 13.85 13.60
CA CYS A 59 -12.77 12.48 13.23
C CYS A 59 -12.13 12.50 11.83
N ASN A 60 -10.83 12.25 11.74
CA ASN A 60 -10.12 12.07 10.49
C ASN A 60 -9.99 10.57 10.19
N TYR A 61 -10.67 10.10 9.16
CA TYR A 61 -10.57 8.73 8.68
C TYR A 61 -9.85 8.71 7.33
N LYS A 62 -8.85 7.84 7.20
CA LYS A 62 -8.14 7.57 5.95
C LYS A 62 -8.05 6.07 5.73
N LYS A 63 -8.33 5.63 4.51
CA LYS A 63 -8.17 4.24 4.06
C LYS A 63 -7.48 4.20 2.71
N PHE A 64 -6.63 3.20 2.54
CA PHE A 64 -5.88 2.93 1.31
C PHE A 64 -5.92 1.42 1.04
N VAL A 65 -6.17 1.04 -0.21
CA VAL A 65 -6.05 -0.35 -0.69
C VAL A 65 -5.50 -0.32 -2.11
N LYS A 66 -4.45 -1.10 -2.37
CA LYS A 66 -3.94 -1.41 -3.71
C LYS A 66 -3.70 -2.89 -3.85
N GLN A 67 -3.92 -3.41 -5.05
CA GLN A 67 -3.71 -4.81 -5.38
C GLN A 67 -2.91 -4.95 -6.67
N PHE A 68 -2.03 -5.94 -6.71
CA PHE A 68 -1.15 -6.27 -7.84
C PHE A 68 -1.19 -7.78 -8.06
N SER A 69 -1.16 -8.21 -9.32
CA SER A 69 -0.97 -9.62 -9.65
C SER A 69 0.52 -9.95 -9.63
N LEU A 70 0.87 -11.10 -9.09
CA LEU A 70 2.21 -11.65 -9.21
C LEU A 70 2.50 -12.04 -10.67
N PRO A 71 3.76 -11.95 -11.10
CA PRO A 71 4.19 -12.55 -12.35
C PRO A 71 3.93 -14.06 -12.35
N PRO A 72 3.66 -14.67 -13.52
CA PRO A 72 3.49 -16.12 -13.61
C PRO A 72 4.71 -16.87 -13.06
N GLY A 73 4.46 -17.90 -12.26
CA GLY A 73 5.51 -18.78 -11.72
C GLY A 73 6.17 -18.31 -10.42
N VAL A 74 5.80 -17.14 -9.89
CA VAL A 74 6.23 -16.69 -8.55
C VAL A 74 5.30 -17.30 -7.52
N ASP A 75 5.86 -17.97 -6.51
CA ASP A 75 5.09 -18.50 -5.38
C ASP A 75 4.80 -17.40 -4.35
N ASP A 76 3.62 -17.44 -3.74
CA ASP A 76 3.21 -16.47 -2.73
C ASP A 76 4.21 -16.36 -1.57
N LYS A 77 4.96 -17.43 -1.25
CA LYS A 77 5.97 -17.48 -0.17
C LYS A 77 7.29 -16.80 -0.53
N GLU A 78 7.56 -16.58 -1.81
CA GLU A 78 8.78 -15.91 -2.28
C GLU A 78 8.66 -14.37 -2.22
N VAL A 79 7.46 -13.86 -1.95
CA VAL A 79 7.19 -12.43 -1.89
C VAL A 79 7.66 -11.85 -0.56
N THR A 80 8.66 -10.98 -0.63
CA THR A 80 9.13 -10.17 0.50
C THR A 80 8.64 -8.73 0.39
N TYR A 81 8.49 -8.06 1.53
CA TYR A 81 8.17 -6.63 1.57
C TYR A 81 8.96 -5.92 2.67
N SER A 82 9.09 -4.61 2.52
CA SER A 82 9.63 -3.69 3.53
C SER A 82 8.79 -2.42 3.53
N VAL A 83 8.62 -1.83 4.71
CA VAL A 83 7.84 -0.60 4.95
C VAL A 83 8.74 0.45 5.55
#